data_AF-A0A1F5YKQ8-F1
#
_entry.id   AF-A0A1F5YKQ8-F1
#
_cell.length_a   1.000
_cell.length_b   1.000
_cell.length_c   1.000
_cell.angle_alpha   90.00
_cell.angle_beta   90.00
_cell.angle_gamma   90.00
#
_symmetry.space_group_name_H-M   'P 1'
#
loop_
_entity.id
_entity.type
_entity.pdbx_description
1 polymer ?
#
loop_
_entity_poly.entity_id
_entity_poly.type
_entity_poly.pdbx_seq_one_letter_code
_entity_poly.pdbx_strand_id
1 'polypeptide(L)' 'MLIPYQPSKAEKIYYKLKDKLEKKYSKDNYVVINPITSDYFVGKTSVEAMKKARNKFHKGPLFMAQIGRISGLMK' A
#
# COMPACT_ATOMS: atom_id res chain seq x y z
N MET A 1 -10.13 27.46 3.23
CA MET A 1 -10.96 26.26 2.96
C MET A 1 -10.05 25.05 2.96
N LEU A 2 -10.20 24.13 3.91
CA LEU A 2 -9.52 22.83 3.85
C LEU A 2 -10.29 21.96 2.85
N ILE A 3 -9.64 21.53 1.78
CA ILE A 3 -10.22 20.58 0.82
C ILE A 3 -10.40 19.25 1.57
N PRO A 4 -11.61 18.67 1.64
CA PRO A 4 -11.81 17.38 2.31
C PRO A 4 -11.00 16.31 1.59
N TYR A 5 -10.17 15.59 2.34
CA TYR A 5 -9.39 14.47 1.82
C TYR A 5 -10.31 13.37 1.32
N GLN A 6 -10.21 13.03 0.02
CA GLN A 6 -10.91 11.89 -0.56
C GLN A 6 -9.93 10.74 -0.78
N PRO A 7 -10.10 9.58 -0.09
CA PRO A 7 -9.18 8.47 -0.22
C PRO A 7 -9.28 7.81 -1.59
N SER A 8 -8.12 7.52 -2.18
CA SER A 8 -8.02 6.87 -3.49
C SER A 8 -8.57 5.43 -3.45
N LYS A 9 -8.90 4.83 -4.61
CA LYS A 9 -9.33 3.42 -4.67
C LYS A 9 -8.30 2.48 -4.02
N ALA A 10 -7.01 2.74 -4.21
CA ALA A 10 -5.94 1.93 -3.65
C ALA A 10 -5.88 2.03 -2.13
N GLU A 11 -6.12 3.22 -1.59
CA GLU A 11 -6.12 3.46 -0.16
C GLU A 11 -7.33 2.80 0.52
N LYS A 12 -8.50 2.82 -0.13
CA LYS A 12 -9.66 2.04 0.34
C LYS A 12 -9.36 0.54 0.40
N ILE A 13 -8.60 0.02 -0.56
CA ILE A 13 -8.14 -1.39 -0.54
C ILE A 13 -7.14 -1.61 0.60
N TYR A 14 -6.20 -0.70 0.81
CA TYR A 14 -5.26 -0.76 1.92
C TYR A 14 -5.99 -0.81 3.26
N TYR A 15 -6.95 0.07 3.52
CA TYR A 15 -7.69 0.08 4.79
C TYR A 15 -8.46 -1.22 5.03
N LYS A 16 -9.01 -1.85 3.99
CA LYS A 16 -9.64 -3.18 4.10
C LYS A 16 -8.64 -4.29 4.40
N LEU A 17 -7.41 -4.18 3.90
CA LEU A 17 -6.34 -5.16 4.12
C LEU A 17 -5.54 -4.90 5.40
N LYS A 18 -5.62 -3.69 5.96
CA LYS A 18 -4.76 -3.20 7.04
C LYS A 18 -4.69 -4.15 8.21
N ASP A 19 -5.83 -4.52 8.78
CA ASP A 19 -5.88 -5.41 9.96
C ASP A 19 -5.24 -6.77 9.68
N LYS A 20 -5.42 -7.30 8.46
CA LYS A 20 -4.81 -8.57 8.05
C LYS A 20 -3.30 -8.42 7.83
N LEU A 21 -2.86 -7.30 7.27
CA LEU A 21 -1.45 -7.02 7.02
C LEU A 21 -0.70 -6.80 8.33
N GLU A 22 -1.26 -6.02 9.26
CA GLU A 22 -0.66 -5.73 10.57
C GLU A 22 -0.60 -6.96 11.48
N LYS A 23 -1.55 -7.91 11.37
CA LYS A 23 -1.49 -9.18 12.08
C LYS A 23 -0.44 -10.14 11.53
N LYS A 24 -0.12 -10.05 10.23
CA LYS A 24 0.74 -11.01 9.54
C LYS A 24 2.19 -10.52 9.35
N TYR A 25 2.40 -9.22 9.34
CA TYR A 25 3.68 -8.60 8.96
C TYR A 25 4.11 -7.55 9.99
N SER A 26 5.42 -7.39 10.15
CA SER A 26 6.01 -6.36 11.00
C SER A 26 5.65 -4.95 10.54
N LYS A 27 5.61 -3.99 11.48
CA LYS A 27 5.33 -2.56 11.23
C LYS A 27 6.42 -1.84 10.39
N ASP A 28 7.51 -2.52 10.10
CA ASP A 28 8.59 -1.99 9.25
C ASP A 28 8.47 -2.48 7.79
N ASN A 29 7.54 -3.39 7.52
CA ASN A 29 7.32 -3.89 6.17
C ASN A 29 6.52 -2.90 5.32
N TYR A 30 6.70 -3.02 4.01
CA TYR A 30 6.00 -2.21 3.01
C TYR A 30 5.06 -3.09 2.20
N VAL A 31 3.92 -2.53 1.85
CA VAL A 31 2.94 -3.14 0.93
C VAL A 31 2.78 -2.27 -0.31
N VAL A 32 2.79 -2.91 -1.47
CA VAL A 32 2.42 -2.29 -2.75
C VAL A 32 1.14 -2.94 -3.25
N ILE A 33 0.15 -2.14 -3.61
CA ILE A 33 -1.19 -2.55 -4.03
C ILE A 33 -1.41 -2.09 -5.47
N ASN A 34 -1.90 -2.98 -6.31
CA ASN A 34 -2.43 -2.62 -7.62
C ASN A 34 -3.93 -2.27 -7.48
N PRO A 35 -4.36 -1.02 -7.69
CA PRO A 35 -5.76 -0.62 -7.54
C PRO A 35 -6.71 -1.19 -8.60
N ILE A 36 -6.17 -1.71 -9.71
CA ILE A 36 -6.96 -2.32 -10.79
C ILE A 36 -7.34 -3.74 -10.39
N THR A 37 -6.36 -4.56 -10.00
CA THR A 37 -6.56 -5.99 -9.68
C THR A 37 -6.84 -6.25 -8.21
N SER A 38 -6.59 -5.29 -7.32
CA SER A 38 -6.59 -5.46 -5.86
C SER A 38 -5.51 -6.44 -5.35
N ASP A 39 -4.56 -6.84 -6.20
CA ASP A 39 -3.41 -7.61 -5.78
C ASP A 39 -2.47 -6.76 -4.91
N TYR A 40 -1.80 -7.40 -3.96
CA TYR A 40 -0.83 -6.75 -3.09
C TYR A 40 0.46 -7.56 -2.92
N PHE A 41 1.56 -6.86 -2.70
CA PHE A 41 2.90 -7.42 -2.53
C PHE A 41 3.56 -6.82 -1.30
N VAL A 42 4.11 -7.67 -0.44
CA VAL A 42 4.79 -7.22 0.78
C VAL A 42 6.30 -7.45 0.66
N GLY A 43 7.07 -6.48 1.12
CA GLY A 43 8.53 -6.54 1.22
C GLY A 43 9.01 -5.99 2.55
N LYS A 44 10.22 -6.37 2.97
CA LYS A 44 10.89 -5.78 4.15
C LYS A 44 11.29 -4.34 3.88
N THR A 45 11.49 -3.98 2.61
CA THR A 45 11.76 -2.61 2.16
C THR A 45 10.76 -2.17 1.10
N SER A 46 10.64 -0.86 0.92
CA SER A 46 9.84 -0.26 -0.16
C SER A 46 10.28 -0.73 -1.54
N VAL A 47 11.59 -0.82 -1.76
CA VAL A 47 12.21 -1.30 -3.01
C VAL A 47 11.84 -2.75 -3.29
N GLU A 48 11.89 -3.62 -2.26
CA GLU A 48 11.54 -5.04 -2.41
C GLU A 48 10.06 -5.20 -2.77
N ALA A 49 9.17 -4.50 -2.05
CA ALA A 49 7.73 -4.54 -2.32
C ALA A 49 7.40 -4.04 -3.74
N MET A 50 8.04 -2.94 -4.15
CA MET A 50 7.90 -2.38 -5.50
C MET A 50 8.45 -3.31 -6.57
N LYS A 51 9.61 -3.92 -6.36
CA LYS A 51 10.21 -4.88 -7.30
C LYS A 51 9.29 -6.08 -7.52
N LYS A 52 8.72 -6.66 -6.45
CA LYS A 52 7.74 -7.75 -6.56
C LYS A 52 6.51 -7.33 -7.36
N ALA A 53 5.97 -6.15 -7.08
CA ALA A 53 4.82 -5.63 -7.81
C ALA A 53 5.14 -5.37 -9.28
N ARG A 54 6.31 -4.79 -9.60
CA ARG A 54 6.74 -4.49 -10.98
C ARG A 54 7.09 -5.73 -11.78
N ASN A 55 7.59 -6.79 -11.13
CA ASN A 55 7.81 -8.08 -11.79
C ASN A 55 6.49 -8.72 -12.27
N LYS A 56 5.36 -8.48 -11.58
CA LYS A 56 4.04 -8.94 -12.02
C LYS A 56 3.35 -7.92 -12.94
N PHE A 57 3.49 -6.64 -12.63
CA PHE A 57 2.83 -5.52 -13.31
C PHE A 57 3.87 -4.57 -13.89
N HIS A 58 4.33 -4.87 -15.11
CA HIS A 58 5.37 -4.11 -15.80
C HIS A 58 5.02 -2.62 -15.98
N LYS A 59 3.72 -2.27 -16.06
CA LYS A 59 3.22 -0.90 -16.21
C LYS A 59 1.94 -0.69 -15.40
N GLY A 60 1.52 0.57 -15.28
CA GLY A 60 0.28 0.96 -14.62
C GLY A 60 0.45 1.48 -13.19
N PRO A 61 -0.65 1.94 -12.58
CA PRO A 61 -0.66 2.56 -11.27
C PRO A 61 -0.38 1.52 -10.18
N LEU A 62 0.44 1.91 -9.21
CA LEU A 62 0.70 1.14 -7.98
C LEU A 62 0.63 2.11 -6.80
N PHE A 63 0.08 1.64 -5.69
CA PHE A 63 0.03 2.38 -4.44
C PHE A 63 0.96 1.71 -3.44
N MET A 64 1.74 2.48 -2.70
CA MET A 64 2.67 1.96 -1.70
C MET A 64 2.34 2.54 -0.33
N ALA A 65 2.37 1.68 0.69
CA ALA A 65 2.21 2.08 2.08
C ALA A 65 3.15 1.27 2.97
N GLN A 66 3.56 1.85 4.10
CA GLN A 66 4.19 1.11 5.17
C GLN A 66 3.09 0.43 6.02
N ILE A 67 3.31 -0.81 6.43
CA ILE A 67 2.40 -1.54 7.32
C ILE A 67 2.58 -0.98 8.72
N GLY A 68 1.52 -0.69 9.47
CA GLY A 68 1.64 -0.23 10.86
C GLY A 68 2.01 1.24 11.07
N ARG A 69 2.35 1.98 10.02
CA ARG A 69 2.26 3.45 10.01
C ARG A 69 0.98 3.86 9.32
N ILE A 70 0.21 4.74 9.95
CA ILE A 70 -0.92 5.41 9.29
C ILE A 70 -0.31 6.14 8.08
N SER A 71 -0.59 5.67 6.86
CA SER A 71 -0.10 6.24 5.60
C SER A 71 -0.77 7.58 5.26
N GLY A 72 -1.05 8.39 6.28
CA GLY A 72 -1.82 9.62 6.20
C GLY A 72 -1.43 10.55 7.33
N LEU A 73 -0.19 11.03 7.32
CA LEU A 73 0.18 12.29 7.98
C LEU A 73 1.55 12.75 7.44
N MET A 74 1.56 13.20 6.19
CA MET A 74 2.44 14.31 5.86
C MET A 74 1.62 15.56 6.15
N LYS A 75 2.03 16.26 7.21
CA LYS A 75 1.50 17.56 7.62
C LYS A 75 2.21 18.65 6.82
#